data_AF-A0A8J5IR18-F1
#
_entry.id   AF-A0A8J5IR18-F1
#
_cell.length_a   1.000
_cell.length_b   1.000
_cell.length_c   1.000
_cell.angle_alpha   90.00
_cell.angle_beta   90.00
_cell.angle_gamma   90.00
#
_symmetry.space_group_name_H-M   'P 1'
#
loop_
_entity.id
_entity.type
_entity.pdbx_description
1 polymer ?
#
loop_
_entity_poly.entity_id
_entity_poly.type
_entity_poly.pdbx_seq_one_letter_code
_entity_poly.pdbx_strand_id
1 'polypeptide(L)'
;MMRHIVNGIEDKLDVPMPSIRDESHAIELFKTGYGMLKLKPSKRKRRVDQLKLTTVLRLVREGEVPRGRVLPFKARKHSTQ
;
A
#
# COMPACT_ATOMS: atom_id res chain seq x y z
N MET A 1 1.44 -23.01 0.69
CA MET A 1 1.91 -21.83 -0.05
C MET A 1 0.68 -21.13 -0.65
N MET A 2 0.51 -19.81 -0.48
CA MET A 2 -0.69 -19.13 -1.00
C MET A 2 -0.85 -19.37 -2.50
N ARG A 3 -1.99 -19.95 -2.91
CA ARG A 3 -2.30 -20.25 -4.32
C ARG A 3 -2.12 -19.04 -5.25
N HIS A 4 -2.32 -17.83 -4.73
CA HIS A 4 -2.11 -16.58 -5.46
C HIS A 4 -0.66 -16.28 -5.80
N ILE A 5 0.29 -16.67 -4.94
CA ILE A 5 1.73 -16.50 -5.21
C ILE A 5 2.15 -17.49 -6.27
N VAL A 6 1.69 -18.74 -6.16
CA VAL A 6 1.94 -19.80 -7.16
C VAL A 6 1.41 -19.38 -8.52
N ASN A 7 0.14 -18.97 -8.60
CA ASN A 7 -0.45 -18.47 -9.85
C ASN A 7 0.33 -17.25 -10.39
N GLY A 8 0.75 -16.32 -9.54
CA GLY A 8 1.54 -15.16 -9.98
C GLY A 8 2.93 -15.52 -10.50
N ILE A 9 3.52 -16.63 -10.03
CA ILE A 9 4.78 -17.19 -10.55
C ILE A 9 4.52 -17.86 -11.90
N GLU A 10 3.51 -18.72 -11.97
CA GLU A 10 3.14 -19.45 -13.19
C GLU A 10 2.74 -18.48 -14.32
N ASP A 11 1.93 -17.45 -14.01
CA ASP A 11 1.54 -16.40 -14.95
C ASP A 11 2.73 -15.59 -15.48
N LYS A 12 3.82 -15.47 -14.69
CA LYS A 12 4.99 -14.67 -15.05
C LYS A 12 6.03 -15.45 -15.83
N LEU A 13 6.21 -16.72 -15.47
CA LEU A 13 7.19 -17.60 -16.09
C LEU A 13 6.61 -18.39 -17.26
N ASP A 14 5.28 -18.39 -17.43
CA ASP A 14 4.53 -19.17 -18.42
C ASP A 14 4.82 -20.68 -18.36
N VAL A 15 5.18 -21.14 -17.16
CA VAL A 15 5.49 -22.54 -16.85
C VAL A 15 4.87 -22.93 -15.51
N PRO A 16 4.60 -24.23 -15.30
CA PRO A 16 4.16 -24.73 -14.00
C PRO A 16 5.15 -24.38 -12.89
N MET A 17 4.66 -24.28 -11.65
CA MET A 17 5.46 -23.91 -10.48
C MET A 17 6.82 -24.64 -10.46
N PRO A 18 7.95 -23.90 -10.55
CA PRO A 18 9.28 -24.51 -10.53
C PRO A 18 9.58 -25.18 -9.19
N SER A 19 10.31 -26.29 -9.22
CA SER A 19 10.85 -26.90 -8.01
C SER A 19 11.88 -25.98 -7.37
N ILE A 20 11.74 -25.74 -6.06
CA ILE A 20 12.69 -24.93 -5.30
C ILE A 20 14.00 -25.72 -5.16
N ARG A 21 15.12 -25.10 -5.50
CA ARG A 21 16.47 -25.69 -5.42
C ARG A 21 17.20 -25.19 -4.17
N ASP A 22 17.29 -23.88 -4.04
CA ASP A 22 18.01 -23.19 -2.96
C ASP A 22 17.17 -22.06 -2.34
N GLU A 23 17.58 -21.56 -1.18
CA GLU A 23 16.88 -20.47 -0.49
C GLU A 23 16.87 -19.16 -1.31
N SER A 24 17.98 -18.84 -1.96
CA SER A 24 18.06 -17.70 -2.89
C SER A 24 17.03 -17.81 -4.01
N HIS A 25 16.90 -19.01 -4.58
CA HIS A 25 15.92 -19.31 -5.62
C HIS A 25 14.48 -19.19 -5.09
N ALA A 26 14.22 -19.66 -3.86
CA ALA A 26 12.92 -19.50 -3.22
C ALA A 26 12.55 -18.03 -3.03
N ILE A 27 13.51 -17.18 -2.64
CA ILE A 27 13.32 -15.74 -2.47
C ILE A 27 13.00 -15.06 -3.80
N GLU A 28 13.69 -15.43 -4.87
CA GLU A 28 13.44 -14.91 -6.22
C GLU A 28 12.05 -15.28 -6.74
N LEU A 29 11.65 -16.55 -6.58
CA LEU A 29 10.30 -17.01 -6.93
C LEU A 29 9.24 -16.28 -6.11
N PHE A 30 9.47 -16.10 -4.80
CA PHE A 30 8.55 -15.36 -3.95
C PHE A 30 8.41 -13.89 -4.37
N LYS A 31 9.52 -13.19 -4.65
CA LYS A 31 9.49 -11.80 -5.13
C LYS A 31 8.73 -11.68 -6.45
N THR A 32 8.94 -12.64 -7.35
CA THR A 32 8.25 -12.73 -8.65
C THR A 32 6.74 -12.88 -8.46
N GLY A 33 6.31 -13.87 -7.67
CA GLY A 33 4.89 -14.06 -7.37
C GLY A 33 4.26 -12.90 -6.62
N TYR A 34 5.01 -12.29 -5.70
CA TYR A 34 4.55 -11.13 -4.93
C TYR A 34 4.40 -9.87 -5.77
N GLY A 35 5.28 -9.63 -6.75
CA GLY A 35 5.14 -8.52 -7.69
C GLY A 35 3.92 -8.66 -8.60
N MET A 36 3.50 -9.90 -8.88
CA MET A 36 2.33 -10.21 -9.70
C MET A 36 1.00 -10.24 -8.93
N LEU A 37 1.06 -10.22 -7.61
CA LEU A 37 -0.12 -10.11 -6.77
C LEU A 37 -0.85 -8.79 -7.05
N LYS A 38 -1.94 -8.88 -7.80
CA LYS A 38 -2.96 -7.82 -7.91
C LYS A 38 -3.79 -7.77 -6.63
N LEU A 39 -3.13 -7.62 -5.48
CA LEU A 39 -3.79 -7.32 -4.23
C LEU A 39 -4.37 -5.92 -4.37
N LYS A 40 -5.69 -5.83 -4.58
CA LYS A 40 -6.39 -4.57 -4.33
C LYS A 40 -5.98 -4.15 -2.92
N PRO A 41 -5.42 -2.94 -2.73
CA PRO A 41 -5.21 -2.44 -1.38
C PRO A 41 -6.57 -2.55 -0.68
N SER A 42 -6.63 -3.33 0.40
CA SER A 42 -7.85 -3.38 1.22
C SER A 42 -8.26 -1.95 1.51
N LYS A 43 -9.50 -1.59 1.19
CA LYS A 43 -10.02 -0.20 1.32
C LYS A 43 -9.67 0.39 2.69
N ARG A 44 -9.66 -0.45 3.73
CA ARG A 44 -9.33 -0.08 5.11
C ARG A 44 -7.85 0.23 5.32
N LYS A 45 -6.93 -0.57 4.76
CA LYS A 45 -5.48 -0.39 4.94
C LYS A 45 -4.99 0.86 4.21
N ARG A 46 -5.44 1.09 2.96
CA ARG A 46 -5.15 2.33 2.20
C ARG A 46 -5.65 3.58 2.93
N ARG A 47 -6.85 3.54 3.52
CA ARG A 47 -7.39 4.66 4.30
C ARG A 47 -6.54 4.95 5.55
N VAL A 48 -6.13 3.91 6.28
CA VAL A 48 -5.29 4.07 7.48
C VAL A 48 -3.91 4.62 7.11
N ASP A 49 -3.28 4.09 6.06
CA ASP A 49 -1.96 4.55 5.62
C ASP A 49 -2.01 5.97 5.05
N GLN A 50 -3.05 6.32 4.30
CA GLN A 50 -3.30 7.70 3.86
C GLN A 50 -3.54 8.63 5.05
N LEU A 51 -4.38 8.25 6.02
CA LEU A 51 -4.61 9.05 7.22
C LEU A 51 -3.31 9.28 8.00
N LYS A 52 -2.50 8.23 8.21
CA LYS A 52 -1.19 8.32 8.87
C LYS A 52 -0.25 9.27 8.12
N LEU A 53 -0.10 9.08 6.80
CA LEU A 53 0.80 9.89 5.98
C LEU A 53 0.35 11.35 5.93
N THR A 54 -0.95 11.63 5.79
CA THR A 54 -1.47 13.00 5.83
C THR A 54 -1.30 13.66 7.19
N THR A 55 -1.45 12.91 8.29
CA THR A 55 -1.26 13.44 9.65
C THR A 55 0.20 13.73 9.93
N VAL A 56 1.12 12.83 9.58
CA VAL A 56 2.56 13.07 9.73
C VAL A 56 2.98 14.30 8.92
N LEU A 57 2.59 14.40 7.65
CA LEU A 57 2.90 15.58 6.83
C LEU A 57 2.29 16.87 7.39
N ARG A 58 1.08 16.80 7.96
CA ARG A 58 0.46 17.94 8.63
C ARG A 58 1.24 18.37 9.86
N LEU A 59 1.65 17.43 10.71
CA LEU A 59 2.44 17.71 11.92
C LEU A 59 3.83 18.24 11.59
N VAL A 60 4.50 17.70 10.57
CA VAL A 60 5.78 18.21 10.07
C VAL A 60 5.60 19.65 9.58
N ARG A 61 4.56 19.93 8.79
CA ARG A 61 4.25 21.30 8.34
C ARG A 61 3.88 22.24 9.48
N GLU A 62 3.14 21.77 10.49
CA GLU A 62 2.81 22.55 11.68
C GLU A 62 4.04 22.79 12.58
N GLY A 63 5.01 21.88 12.57
CA GLY A 63 6.27 22.01 13.30
C GLY A 63 7.32 22.88 12.59
N GLU A 64 7.34 22.86 11.25
CA GLU A 64 8.26 23.66 10.43
C GLU A 64 7.75 25.11 10.20
N VAL A 65 6.44 25.35 10.30
CA VAL A 65 5.85 26.68 10.15
C VAL A 65 5.74 27.33 11.54
N PRO A 66 6.39 28.49 11.80
CA PRO A 66 6.11 29.26 13.01
C PRO A 66 4.61 29.58 13.03
N ARG A 67 3.93 29.32 14.16
CA ARG A 67 2.47 29.43 14.36
C ARG A 67 1.86 30.73 13.81
N GLY A 68 1.64 30.81 12.49
CA GLY A 68 1.35 32.08 11.83
C GLY A 68 0.30 32.03 10.73
N ARG A 69 -0.18 30.85 10.34
CA ARG A 69 -1.33 30.75 9.43
C ARG A 69 -2.43 29.94 10.09
N VAL A 70 -3.14 30.60 11.00
CA VAL A 70 -4.47 30.19 11.44
C VAL A 70 -5.41 30.37 10.25
N LEU A 71 -5.70 29.29 9.52
CA LEU A 71 -6.79 29.31 8.57
C LEU A 71 -8.09 29.39 9.38
N PRO A 72 -8.98 30.36 9.13
CA PRO A 72 -10.23 30.46 9.86
C PRO A 72 -11.05 29.18 9.66
N PHE A 73 -11.55 28.63 10.76
CA PHE A 73 -12.45 27.48 10.73
C PHE A 73 -13.68 27.83 9.88
N LYS A 74 -13.81 27.18 8.71
CA LYS A 74 -14.98 27.31 7.85
C LYS A 74 -15.86 26.08 8.07
N ALA A 75 -16.96 26.27 8.80
CA ALA A 75 -17.96 25.23 8.99
C ALA A 75 -18.45 24.71 7.64
N ARG A 76 -18.53 23.38 7.51
CA ARG A 76 -19.03 22.71 6.30
C ARG A 76 -20.52 23.04 6.15
N LYS A 77 -20.92 23.63 5.02
CA LYS A 77 -22.35 23.77 4.69
C LYS A 77 -22.91 22.36 4.49
N HIS A 78 -23.67 21.88 5.46
CA HIS A 78 -24.55 20.74 5.23
C HIS A 78 -25.71 21.23 4.37
N SER A 79 -25.80 20.75 3.13
CA SER A 79 -27.01 20.92 2.35
C SER A 79 -28.06 19.98 2.93
N THR A 80 -29.00 20.53 3.69
CA THR A 80 -30.24 19.84 4.03
C THR A 80 -31.07 19.77 2.74
N GLN A 81 -31.19 18.57 2.19
CA GLN A 81 -32.30 18.18 1.31
C GLN A 81 -33.06 17.09 2.03
#